data_AF-T0RA19-F1
#
_entry.id   AF-T0RA19-F1
#
_cell.length_a   1.000
_cell.length_b   1.000
_cell.length_c   1.000
_cell.angle_alpha   90.00
_cell.angle_beta   90.00
_cell.angle_gamma   90.00
#
_symmetry.space_group_name_H-M   'P 1'
#
loop_
_entity.id
_entity.type
_entity.pdbx_description
1 polymer ?
#
loop_
_entity_poly.entity_id
_entity_poly.type
_entity_poly.pdbx_seq_one_letter_code
_entity_poly.pdbx_strand_id
1 'polypeptide(L)'
;MDRRKFFMSGALGLASLVGARSVLANECKVGAEPAGKKVAKNKERLDYVVNAADAKSHAKYKAGSTCANCKFYKKAKEEGGYAPCPMLANKYVSNCGWCKSYAAAK
;
A
#
# COMPACT_ATOMS: atom_id res chain seq x y z
N MET A 1 -2.93 14.95 -61.33
CA MET A 1 -3.40 14.25 -60.11
C MET A 1 -2.57 13.00 -59.90
N ASP A 2 -1.83 12.89 -58.80
CA ASP A 2 -1.38 11.57 -58.32
C ASP A 2 -1.61 11.45 -56.81
N ARG A 3 -2.90 11.45 -56.48
CA ARG A 3 -3.43 11.28 -55.12
C ARG A 3 -3.45 9.80 -54.69
N ARG A 4 -2.97 8.90 -55.55
CA ARG A 4 -3.04 7.44 -55.42
C ARG A 4 -1.77 6.81 -54.82
N LYS A 5 -0.74 7.60 -54.53
CA LYS A 5 0.43 7.13 -53.76
C LYS A 5 0.23 7.25 -52.25
N PHE A 6 -0.97 7.60 -51.82
CA PHE A 6 -1.34 7.81 -50.42
C PHE A 6 -1.88 6.57 -49.70
N PHE A 7 -1.84 5.36 -50.28
CA PHE A 7 -2.59 4.23 -49.72
C PHE A 7 -1.88 2.88 -49.56
N MET A 8 -0.56 2.75 -49.77
CA MET A 8 -0.01 1.39 -49.82
C MET A 8 1.45 1.21 -49.40
N SER A 9 1.84 1.64 -48.20
CA SER A 9 3.07 1.12 -47.56
C SER A 9 3.09 1.38 -46.05
N GLY A 10 3.10 0.31 -45.26
CA GLY A 10 3.66 0.34 -43.90
C GLY A 10 2.72 0.12 -42.73
N ALA A 11 1.80 -0.85 -42.83
CA ALA A 11 1.39 -1.57 -41.61
C ALA A 11 2.58 -2.39 -41.11
N LEU A 12 2.97 -2.25 -39.84
CA LEU A 12 3.58 -3.25 -38.94
C LEU A 12 4.42 -2.56 -37.85
N GLY A 13 4.00 -2.72 -36.58
CA GLY A 13 4.79 -2.28 -35.42
C GLY A 13 3.96 -1.94 -34.18
N LEU A 14 2.90 -2.70 -33.90
CA LEU A 14 2.17 -2.60 -32.63
C LEU A 14 2.95 -3.30 -31.51
N ALA A 15 3.09 -2.56 -30.41
CA ALA A 15 3.12 -3.03 -29.03
C ALA A 15 4.32 -3.86 -28.54
N SER A 16 5.09 -3.26 -27.63
CA SER A 16 5.31 -3.84 -26.29
C SER A 16 6.02 -2.84 -25.37
N LEU A 17 5.27 -1.84 -24.87
CA LEU A 17 5.61 -1.24 -23.58
C LEU A 17 5.25 -2.28 -22.50
N VAL A 18 6.10 -3.29 -22.33
CA VAL A 18 6.05 -4.17 -21.16
C VAL A 18 6.51 -3.34 -19.97
N GLY A 19 5.55 -2.61 -19.40
CA GLY A 19 5.65 -2.03 -18.07
C GLY A 19 5.66 -3.15 -17.03
N ALA A 20 6.78 -3.86 -16.92
CA ALA A 20 7.06 -4.72 -15.79
C ALA A 20 7.37 -3.83 -14.58
N ARG A 21 6.34 -3.17 -14.04
CA ARG A 21 6.38 -2.73 -12.64
C ARG A 21 6.19 -3.98 -11.81
N SER A 22 7.28 -4.73 -11.63
CA SER A 22 7.45 -5.66 -10.53
C SER A 22 7.37 -4.84 -9.25
N VAL A 23 6.14 -4.63 -8.77
CA VAL A 23 5.88 -4.33 -7.37
C VAL A 23 6.23 -5.63 -6.66
N LEU A 24 7.53 -5.78 -6.37
CA LEU A 24 8.01 -6.67 -5.34
C LEU A 24 7.13 -6.37 -4.13
N ALA A 25 6.27 -7.33 -3.80
CA ALA A 25 5.57 -7.34 -2.54
C ALA A 25 6.66 -7.35 -1.48
N ASN A 26 7.02 -6.15 -1.02
CA ASN A 26 7.97 -5.98 0.05
C ASN A 26 7.37 -6.76 1.22
N GLU A 27 7.96 -7.90 1.54
CA GLU A 27 7.60 -8.68 2.71
C GLU A 27 7.93 -7.81 3.91
N CYS A 28 6.95 -7.01 4.30
CA CYS A 28 7.13 -5.99 5.29
C CYS A 28 7.33 -6.73 6.62
N LYS A 29 8.59 -6.81 7.03
CA LYS A 29 8.99 -7.53 8.24
C LYS A 29 8.56 -6.68 9.42
N VAL A 30 7.57 -7.18 10.15
CA VAL A 30 7.04 -6.53 11.35
C VAL A 30 8.20 -6.35 12.33
N GLY A 31 8.55 -5.09 12.60
CA GLY A 31 9.58 -4.76 13.59
C GLY A 31 9.12 -5.08 15.01
N ALA A 32 10.07 -5.11 15.95
CA ALA A 32 9.77 -5.23 17.36
C ALA A 32 8.90 -4.05 17.82
N GLU A 33 7.86 -4.32 18.63
CA GLU A 33 7.02 -3.27 19.20
C GLU A 33 7.88 -2.29 20.02
N PRO A 34 7.72 -0.97 19.83
CA PRO A 34 8.51 0.01 20.58
C PRO A 34 8.20 -0.07 22.07
N ALA A 35 9.24 -0.26 22.88
CA ALA A 35 9.13 -0.38 24.32
C ALA A 35 8.48 0.88 24.92
N GLY A 36 7.49 0.69 25.80
CA GLY A 36 6.81 1.78 26.50
C GLY A 36 5.77 2.57 25.67
N LYS A 37 5.53 2.22 24.39
CA LYS A 37 4.49 2.85 23.57
C LYS A 37 3.23 2.00 23.53
N LYS A 38 2.07 2.66 23.45
CA LYS A 38 0.77 1.98 23.28
C LYS A 38 0.60 1.57 21.82
N VAL A 39 0.86 0.30 21.50
CA VAL A 39 0.60 -0.27 20.18
C VAL A 39 -0.89 -0.55 20.01
N ALA A 40 -1.39 -0.31 18.80
CA ALA A 40 -2.77 -0.63 18.44
C ALA A 40 -2.97 -2.15 18.41
N LYS A 41 -3.93 -2.64 19.20
CA LYS A 41 -4.43 -4.02 19.11
C LYS A 41 -5.92 -4.06 18.75
N ASN A 42 -6.42 -2.96 18.19
CA ASN A 42 -7.85 -2.69 18.06
C ASN A 42 -8.46 -3.46 16.89
N LYS A 43 -8.65 -4.77 17.08
CA LYS A 43 -9.44 -5.62 16.18
C LYS A 43 -10.91 -5.21 16.21
N GLU A 44 -11.47 -4.91 17.38
CA GLU A 44 -12.92 -4.74 17.58
C GLU A 44 -13.54 -3.58 16.81
N ARG A 45 -12.83 -2.46 16.63
CA ARG A 45 -13.40 -1.27 15.95
C ARG A 45 -12.98 -1.14 14.49
N LEU A 46 -11.74 -1.49 14.17
CA LEU A 46 -11.12 -1.17 12.88
C LEU A 46 -10.44 -2.37 12.22
N ASP A 47 -10.60 -3.57 12.78
CA ASP A 47 -9.99 -4.80 12.27
C ASP A 47 -8.48 -4.64 12.02
N TYR A 48 -7.81 -3.94 12.94
CA TYR A 48 -6.38 -3.68 12.78
C TYR A 48 -5.59 -4.97 12.92
N VAL A 49 -4.72 -5.21 11.93
CA VAL A 49 -3.74 -6.28 11.91
C VAL A 49 -2.34 -5.68 11.82
N VAL A 50 -1.38 -6.33 12.49
CA VAL A 50 0.02 -5.88 12.50
C VAL A 50 0.71 -6.18 11.17
N ASN A 51 0.25 -7.22 10.47
CA ASN A 51 0.70 -7.55 9.13
C ASN A 51 -0.48 -7.47 8.15
N ALA A 52 -0.34 -6.68 7.10
CA ALA A 52 -1.29 -6.56 6.00
C ALA A 52 -1.64 -7.92 5.35
N ALA A 53 -0.76 -8.92 5.44
CA ALA A 53 -1.04 -10.27 4.98
C ALA A 53 -2.21 -10.93 5.71
N ASP A 54 -2.45 -10.58 6.99
CA ASP A 54 -3.57 -11.10 7.77
C ASP A 54 -4.91 -10.44 7.38
N ALA A 55 -4.85 -9.29 6.70
CA ALA A 55 -6.03 -8.59 6.18
C ALA A 55 -6.48 -9.12 4.82
N LYS A 56 -5.81 -10.11 4.22
CA LYS A 56 -6.16 -10.65 2.90
C LYS A 56 -7.62 -11.14 2.79
N SER A 57 -8.22 -11.59 3.90
CA SER A 57 -9.62 -12.01 3.98
C SER A 57 -10.62 -10.85 4.07
N HIS A 58 -10.17 -9.63 4.33
CA HIS A 58 -11.05 -8.47 4.42
C HIS A 58 -11.46 -7.96 3.04
N ALA A 59 -12.76 -7.79 2.83
CA ALA A 59 -13.32 -7.26 1.58
C ALA A 59 -12.79 -5.87 1.16
N LYS A 60 -12.30 -5.07 2.12
CA LYS A 60 -11.72 -3.73 1.85
C LYS A 60 -10.21 -3.75 1.65
N TYR A 61 -9.55 -4.88 1.93
CA TYR A 61 -8.10 -4.99 1.76
C TYR A 61 -7.76 -5.08 0.26
N LYS A 62 -6.68 -4.41 -0.12
CA LYS A 62 -6.09 -4.53 -1.45
C LYS A 62 -4.61 -4.85 -1.29
N ALA A 63 -4.08 -5.74 -2.13
CA ALA A 63 -2.66 -6.09 -2.10
C ALA A 63 -1.79 -4.83 -2.17
N GLY A 64 -0.79 -4.75 -1.28
CA GLY A 64 0.07 -3.59 -1.14
C GLY A 64 -0.50 -2.45 -0.29
N SER A 65 -1.72 -2.56 0.25
CA SER A 65 -2.25 -1.59 1.21
C SER A 65 -1.64 -1.81 2.58
N THR A 66 -0.76 -0.91 3.01
CA THR A 66 -0.08 -0.99 4.31
C THR A 66 -0.17 0.33 5.06
N CYS A 67 0.15 0.35 6.33
CA CYS A 67 0.20 1.59 7.09
C CYS A 67 1.29 2.53 6.52
N ALA A 68 2.39 1.99 5.99
CA ALA A 68 3.47 2.76 5.38
C ALA A 68 3.02 3.66 4.21
N ASN A 69 2.01 3.25 3.44
CA ASN A 69 1.42 4.02 2.34
C ASN A 69 0.03 4.59 2.66
N CYS A 70 -0.33 4.64 3.94
CA CYS A 70 -1.59 5.20 4.41
C CYS A 70 -1.47 6.69 4.75
N LYS A 71 -2.43 7.51 4.31
CA LYS A 71 -2.50 8.96 4.59
C LYS A 71 -2.46 9.30 6.09
N PHE A 72 -2.96 8.41 6.94
CA PHE A 72 -3.06 8.64 8.39
C PHE A 72 -1.78 8.29 9.15
N TYR A 73 -0.84 7.57 8.52
CA TYR A 73 0.40 7.16 9.16
C TYR A 73 1.32 8.35 9.36
N LYS A 74 1.64 8.68 10.62
CA LYS A 74 2.52 9.81 10.94
C LYS A 74 3.99 9.43 10.80
N LYS A 75 4.44 9.24 9.56
CA LYS A 75 5.84 8.84 9.23
C LYS A 75 6.90 9.72 9.91
N ALA A 76 6.63 11.00 10.13
CA ALA A 76 7.54 11.92 10.85
C ALA A 76 7.78 11.55 12.32
N LYS A 77 6.92 10.72 12.91
CA LYS A 77 7.01 10.21 14.29
C LYS A 77 7.19 8.69 14.30
N GLU A 78 7.78 8.14 13.25
CA GLU A 78 8.09 6.72 13.17
C GLU A 78 9.26 6.39 14.11
N GLU A 79 9.05 5.39 14.96
CA GLU A 79 10.03 4.84 15.88
C GLU A 79 10.03 3.31 15.71
N GLY A 80 11.15 2.74 15.28
CA GLY A 80 11.29 1.28 15.14
C GLY A 80 10.33 0.62 14.14
N GLY A 81 9.88 1.36 13.11
CA GLY A 81 8.90 0.87 12.13
C GLY A 81 7.45 1.00 12.61
N TYR A 82 7.20 1.69 13.72
CA TYR A 82 5.85 2.01 14.20
C TYR A 82 5.66 3.51 14.25
N ALA A 83 4.49 4.00 13.83
CA ALA A 83 4.14 5.41 13.96
C ALA A 83 2.74 5.60 14.56
N PRO A 84 2.47 6.74 15.22
CA PRO A 84 1.14 7.02 15.72
C PRO A 84 0.13 7.22 14.58
N CYS A 85 -1.05 6.63 14.70
CA CYS A 85 -2.15 6.79 13.75
C CYS A 85 -3.39 7.40 14.44
N PRO A 86 -3.93 8.54 13.97
CA PRO A 86 -5.08 9.19 14.58
C PRO A 86 -6.36 8.33 14.49
N MET A 87 -6.49 7.50 13.44
CA MET A 87 -7.62 6.57 13.31
C MET A 87 -7.62 5.50 14.40
N LEU A 88 -6.45 5.14 14.92
CA LEU A 88 -6.27 4.18 16.00
C LEU A 88 -6.06 4.85 17.36
N ALA A 89 -6.71 6.01 17.56
CA ALA A 89 -6.67 6.77 18.81
C ALA A 89 -5.25 7.18 19.23
N ASN A 90 -4.42 7.59 18.26
CA ASN A 90 -3.02 7.94 18.43
C ASN A 90 -2.13 6.81 18.99
N LYS A 91 -2.60 5.56 18.92
CA LYS A 91 -1.76 4.39 19.18
C LYS A 91 -0.75 4.18 18.05
N TYR A 92 0.36 3.53 18.39
CA TYR A 92 1.41 3.18 17.45
C TYR A 92 0.96 2.00 16.59
N VAL A 93 1.16 2.10 15.27
CA VAL A 93 0.85 1.07 14.29
C VAL A 93 2.10 0.71 13.52
N SER A 94 2.27 -0.57 13.20
CA SER A 94 3.37 -1.04 12.38
C SER A 94 3.21 -0.47 10.98
N ASN A 95 4.30 -0.05 10.35
CA ASN A 95 4.38 0.29 8.93
C ASN A 95 3.81 -0.83 8.03
N CYS A 96 3.93 -2.09 8.45
CA CYS A 96 3.42 -3.27 7.76
C CYS A 96 1.95 -3.58 8.04
N GLY A 97 1.33 -2.88 8.99
CA GLY A 97 -0.03 -3.16 9.43
C GLY A 97 -1.09 -2.72 8.42
N TRP A 98 -2.32 -3.09 8.69
CA TRP A 98 -3.49 -2.64 7.93
C TRP A 98 -4.70 -2.49 8.87
N CYS A 99 -5.62 -1.58 8.55
CA CYS A 99 -6.93 -1.50 9.20
C CYS A 99 -8.02 -1.18 8.18
N LYS A 100 -9.28 -1.45 8.54
CA LYS A 100 -10.49 -1.16 7.75
C LYS A 100 -10.62 0.30 7.30
N SER A 101 -10.00 1.23 8.03
CA SER A 101 -9.95 2.67 7.72
C SER A 101 -8.74 3.07 6.87
N TYR A 102 -8.05 2.11 6.25
CA TYR A 102 -6.98 2.39 5.32
C TYR A 102 -7.43 3.38 4.23
N ALA A 103 -6.60 4.39 4.01
CA ALA A 103 -6.76 5.35 2.92
C ALA A 103 -5.39 5.55 2.28
N ALA A 104 -5.28 5.25 0.99
CA ALA A 104 -4.05 5.46 0.24
C ALA A 104 -3.62 6.93 0.34
N ALA A 105 -2.34 7.16 0.63
CA ALA A 105 -1.72 8.45 0.41
C ALA A 105 -1.80 8.75 -1.10
N LYS A 106 -2.30 9.95 -1.45
CA LYS A 106 -2.30 10.44 -2.83
C LYS A 106 -0.93 10.99 -3.19
#